data_AF-A0A923IP77-F1
#
_entry.id   AF-A0A923IP77-F1
#
_cell.length_a   1.000
_cell.length_b   1.000
_cell.length_c   1.000
_cell.angle_alpha   90.00
_cell.angle_beta   90.00
_cell.angle_gamma   90.00
#
_symmetry.space_group_name_H-M   'P 1'
#
loop_
_entity.id
_entity.type
_entity.pdbx_description
1 polymer ?
#
loop_
_entity_poly.entity_id
_entity_poly.type
_entity_poly.pdbx_seq_one_letter_code
_entity_poly.pdbx_strand_id
1 'polypeptide(L)'
;MEKLTTLTEAVASIPSGSHVALPGFPITRCAMAFAREAIRQGIKGLTLSQCVGAMDGDMLVGAGAVERLIYGGGSLDRFGRLNCVNRGIEDGSLQAEEYSSLSVAFRYLAGSLGLPFMPIRSLQGSDLLRRIQEHTGSDVANITDPFTGENWLVLKPLLPDVSVLVVHTADAEGNAWIMGPRWDNVEQAKASKRTIIIAEHIVSTETIRQQAERTVIPGLLVSHVVELPFAAHPTSVYREYDYDAKEIEKYVKATSTPESFKAYLDEYVYGVKDHWEYLEKVGGMKHLNTLKADPILGY
;
A
#
# COMPACT_ATOMS: atom_id res chain seq x y z
N MET A 1 17.17 -20.00 0.02
CA MET A 1 16.39 -19.76 -1.21
C MET A 1 16.65 -18.31 -1.57
N GLU A 2 17.12 -18.04 -2.79
CA GLU A 2 17.41 -16.68 -3.23
C GLU A 2 16.11 -15.90 -3.40
N LYS A 3 15.98 -14.74 -2.75
CA LYS A 3 14.76 -13.92 -2.76
C LYS A 3 14.88 -12.70 -3.65
N LEU A 4 16.10 -12.37 -4.09
CA LEU A 4 16.34 -11.29 -5.03
C LEU A 4 15.70 -11.65 -6.38
N THR A 5 14.91 -10.73 -6.90
CA THR A 5 14.13 -10.94 -8.12
C THR A 5 13.83 -9.59 -8.78
N THR A 6 13.31 -9.63 -10.00
CA THR A 6 12.78 -8.43 -10.68
C THR A 6 11.39 -8.06 -10.17
N LEU A 7 10.99 -6.80 -10.37
CA LEU A 7 9.60 -6.38 -10.08
C LEU A 7 8.59 -7.21 -10.86
N THR A 8 8.87 -7.50 -12.13
CA THR A 8 7.99 -8.28 -13.01
C THR A 8 7.73 -9.68 -12.46
N GLU A 9 8.78 -10.40 -12.04
CA GLU A 9 8.64 -11.73 -11.42
C GLU A 9 7.91 -11.68 -10.07
N ALA A 10 8.24 -10.70 -9.22
CA ALA A 10 7.58 -10.51 -7.94
C ALA A 10 6.07 -10.26 -8.11
N VAL A 11 5.68 -9.43 -9.07
CA VAL A 11 4.27 -9.13 -9.38
C VAL A 11 3.56 -10.31 -10.03
N ALA A 12 4.23 -11.02 -10.94
CA ALA A 12 3.68 -12.23 -11.58
C ALA A 12 3.39 -13.35 -10.58
N SER A 13 4.05 -13.34 -9.41
CA SER A 13 3.77 -14.27 -8.32
C SER A 13 2.42 -14.03 -7.62
N ILE A 14 1.72 -12.94 -7.89
CA ILE A 14 0.43 -12.59 -7.28
C ILE A 14 -0.72 -13.04 -8.20
N PRO A 15 -1.52 -14.04 -7.80
CA PRO A 15 -2.70 -14.43 -8.56
C PRO A 15 -3.75 -13.29 -8.60
N SER A 16 -4.49 -13.21 -9.71
CA SER A 16 -5.76 -12.45 -9.72
C SER A 16 -6.70 -13.00 -8.64
N GLY A 17 -7.52 -12.13 -8.04
CA GLY A 17 -8.35 -12.51 -6.89
C GLY A 17 -7.66 -12.41 -5.52
N SER A 18 -6.35 -12.14 -5.47
CA SER A 18 -5.61 -12.09 -4.20
C SER A 18 -6.01 -10.90 -3.34
N HIS A 19 -5.90 -11.08 -2.02
CA HIS A 19 -5.94 -9.98 -1.07
C HIS A 19 -4.53 -9.38 -0.90
N VAL A 20 -4.36 -8.13 -1.37
CA VAL A 20 -3.10 -7.38 -1.33
C VAL A 20 -3.18 -6.21 -0.33
N ALA A 21 -2.27 -6.18 0.64
CA ALA A 21 -2.05 -5.02 1.50
C ALA A 21 -1.01 -4.08 0.88
N LEU A 22 -1.34 -2.79 0.82
CA LEU A 22 -0.46 -1.76 0.26
C LEU A 22 0.05 -0.80 1.35
N PRO A 23 1.27 -0.24 1.18
CA PRO A 23 2.00 0.43 2.25
C PRO A 23 1.71 1.94 2.33
N GLY A 24 1.13 2.52 1.28
CA GLY A 24 1.06 3.95 1.06
C GLY A 24 0.28 4.73 2.10
N PHE A 25 0.74 5.95 2.37
CA PHE A 25 0.04 6.95 3.18
C PHE A 25 -0.10 8.23 2.34
N PRO A 26 -1.33 8.63 1.98
CA PRO A 26 -1.68 9.50 0.85
C PRO A 26 -0.69 9.56 -0.32
N ILE A 27 0.33 10.41 -0.23
CA ILE A 27 1.37 10.65 -1.24
C ILE A 27 2.77 10.41 -0.68
N THR A 28 2.91 9.48 0.26
CA THR A 28 4.17 9.07 0.88
C THR A 28 4.30 7.55 0.85
N ARG A 29 5.44 7.07 0.34
CA ARG A 29 5.89 5.68 0.29
C ARG A 29 4.83 4.73 -0.30
N CYS A 30 4.13 5.20 -1.33
CA CYS A 30 3.14 4.40 -2.05
C CYS A 30 3.84 3.39 -2.97
N ALA A 31 3.24 2.23 -3.19
CA ALA A 31 3.78 1.18 -4.05
C ALA A 31 3.47 1.48 -5.53
N MET A 32 3.92 2.62 -6.03
CA MET A 32 3.55 3.12 -7.37
C MET A 32 4.13 2.27 -8.51
N ALA A 33 5.39 1.84 -8.40
CA ALA A 33 5.99 0.92 -9.37
C ALA A 33 5.22 -0.41 -9.43
N PHE A 34 4.85 -0.96 -8.26
CA PHE A 34 4.00 -2.14 -8.16
C PHE A 34 2.65 -1.93 -8.84
N ALA A 35 1.96 -0.82 -8.56
CA ALA A 35 0.66 -0.53 -9.15
C ALA A 35 0.72 -0.53 -10.69
N ARG A 36 1.71 0.16 -11.27
CA ARG A 36 1.91 0.19 -12.73
C ARG A 36 2.21 -1.20 -13.29
N GLU A 37 3.07 -1.97 -12.64
CA GLU A 37 3.42 -3.33 -13.07
C GLU A 37 2.21 -4.27 -13.01
N ALA A 38 1.44 -4.25 -11.92
CA ALA A 38 0.26 -5.09 -11.76
C ALA A 38 -0.82 -4.78 -12.82
N ILE A 39 -0.97 -3.49 -13.18
CA ILE A 39 -1.85 -3.07 -14.27
C ILE A 39 -1.32 -3.57 -15.61
N ARG A 40 -0.02 -3.44 -15.89
CA ARG A 40 0.59 -3.90 -17.16
C ARG A 40 0.46 -5.42 -17.35
N GLN A 41 0.58 -6.18 -16.26
CA GLN A 41 0.41 -7.63 -16.26
C GLN A 41 -1.07 -8.07 -16.32
N GLY A 42 -2.01 -7.13 -16.25
CA GLY A 42 -3.44 -7.42 -16.33
C GLY A 42 -3.97 -8.17 -15.10
N ILE A 43 -3.40 -7.95 -13.92
CA ILE A 43 -3.93 -8.51 -12.67
C ILE A 43 -5.29 -7.87 -12.36
N LYS A 44 -6.28 -8.70 -12.01
CA LYS A 44 -7.68 -8.29 -11.80
C LYS A 44 -8.28 -8.94 -10.55
N GLY A 45 -9.45 -8.47 -10.14
CA GLY A 45 -10.23 -9.04 -9.05
C GLY A 45 -9.57 -8.89 -7.68
N LEU A 46 -8.65 -7.94 -7.50
CA LEU A 46 -7.92 -7.81 -6.25
C LEU A 46 -8.86 -7.33 -5.13
N THR A 47 -8.66 -7.89 -3.94
CA THR A 47 -9.05 -7.20 -2.71
C THR A 47 -7.85 -6.37 -2.25
N LEU A 48 -8.00 -5.05 -2.17
CA LEU A 48 -6.97 -4.19 -1.59
C LEU A 48 -7.32 -3.83 -0.15
N SER A 49 -6.31 -3.74 0.71
CA SER A 49 -6.48 -3.13 2.03
C SER A 49 -5.40 -2.10 2.37
N GLN A 50 -5.84 -0.94 2.87
CA GLN A 50 -4.98 0.17 3.25
C GLN A 50 -5.54 0.88 4.49
N CYS A 51 -4.73 1.14 5.51
CA CYS A 51 -5.20 1.90 6.67
C CYS A 51 -5.65 3.32 6.28
N VAL A 52 -4.90 3.96 5.39
CA VAL A 52 -5.30 5.20 4.72
C VAL A 52 -5.16 4.99 3.21
N GLY A 53 -6.23 5.21 2.46
CA GLY A 53 -6.22 5.12 1.00
C GLY A 53 -5.23 6.12 0.41
N ALA A 54 -4.46 5.66 -0.57
CA ALA A 54 -3.35 6.39 -1.14
C ALA A 54 -3.33 6.30 -2.67
N MET A 55 -2.36 6.96 -3.29
CA MET A 55 -2.27 7.12 -4.75
C MET A 55 -2.15 5.79 -5.52
N ASP A 56 -1.48 4.79 -4.93
CA ASP A 56 -1.32 3.45 -5.50
C ASP A 56 -2.66 2.70 -5.60
N GLY A 57 -3.46 2.74 -4.53
CA GLY A 57 -4.81 2.17 -4.50
C GLY A 57 -5.75 2.85 -5.51
N ASP A 58 -5.72 4.18 -5.60
CA ASP A 58 -6.56 4.92 -6.56
C ASP A 58 -6.23 4.57 -8.01
N MET A 59 -4.94 4.40 -8.35
CA MET A 59 -4.52 4.00 -9.69
C MET A 59 -5.01 2.59 -10.04
N LEU A 60 -4.86 1.64 -9.11
CA LEU A 60 -5.31 0.25 -9.30
C LEU A 60 -6.83 0.17 -9.45
N VAL A 61 -7.59 0.92 -8.65
CA VAL A 61 -9.05 1.02 -8.79
C VAL A 61 -9.42 1.60 -10.15
N GLY A 62 -8.84 2.73 -10.54
CA GLY A 62 -9.15 3.37 -11.83
C GLY A 62 -8.84 2.49 -13.03
N ALA A 63 -7.83 1.63 -12.93
CA ALA A 63 -7.47 0.67 -13.96
C ALA A 63 -8.38 -0.57 -13.98
N GLY A 64 -9.36 -0.64 -13.06
CA GLY A 64 -10.25 -1.78 -12.89
C GLY A 64 -9.53 -3.05 -12.43
N ALA A 65 -8.44 -2.92 -11.66
CA ALA A 65 -7.70 -4.06 -11.08
C ALA A 65 -8.33 -4.59 -9.78
N VAL A 66 -9.15 -3.76 -9.14
CA VAL A 66 -9.64 -3.95 -7.77
C VAL A 66 -11.13 -4.22 -7.81
N GLU A 67 -11.54 -5.32 -7.20
CA GLU A 67 -12.97 -5.64 -6.98
C GLU A 67 -13.45 -5.10 -5.64
N ARG A 68 -12.60 -5.18 -4.61
CA ARG A 68 -12.92 -4.82 -3.23
C ARG A 68 -11.81 -3.95 -2.61
N LEU A 69 -12.18 -2.88 -1.92
CA LEU A 69 -11.24 -1.99 -1.21
C LEU A 69 -11.64 -1.86 0.27
N ILE A 70 -10.78 -2.33 1.17
CA ILE A 70 -10.95 -2.23 2.63
C ILE A 70 -10.04 -1.12 3.15
N TYR A 71 -10.61 0.00 3.61
CA TYR A 71 -9.79 1.16 3.95
C TYR A 71 -10.40 2.11 4.97
N GLY A 72 -9.56 2.99 5.54
CA GLY A 72 -9.96 3.96 6.56
C GLY A 72 -10.44 5.33 6.02
N GLY A 73 -10.64 5.46 4.72
CA GLY A 73 -10.67 6.76 4.02
C GLY A 73 -9.28 7.14 3.49
N GLY A 74 -9.20 8.17 2.63
CA GLY A 74 -7.92 8.57 2.03
C GLY A 74 -8.01 9.79 1.13
N SER A 75 -6.86 10.26 0.66
CA SER A 75 -6.74 11.43 -0.23
C SER A 75 -5.41 11.41 -0.98
N LEU A 76 -5.23 12.38 -1.88
CA LEU A 76 -3.95 12.73 -2.48
C LEU A 76 -3.36 13.94 -1.75
N ASP A 77 -3.58 14.00 -0.42
CA ASP A 77 -3.20 15.11 0.45
C ASP A 77 -3.70 16.46 -0.10
N ARG A 78 -2.87 17.50 -0.09
CA ARG A 78 -3.19 18.84 -0.63
C ARG A 78 -3.56 18.87 -2.11
N PHE A 79 -3.28 17.81 -2.88
CA PHE A 79 -3.51 17.78 -4.33
C PHE A 79 -4.92 17.37 -4.70
N GLY A 80 -5.63 16.62 -3.85
CA GLY A 80 -7.03 16.28 -4.12
C GLY A 80 -7.55 15.00 -3.48
N ARG A 81 -8.65 14.51 -4.04
CA ARG A 81 -9.37 13.31 -3.61
C ARG A 81 -8.90 12.09 -4.41
N LEU A 82 -9.21 10.89 -3.93
CA LEU A 82 -9.07 9.64 -4.68
C LEU A 82 -10.21 9.56 -5.72
N ASN A 83 -10.03 10.24 -6.86
CA ASN A 83 -11.10 10.42 -7.86
C ASN A 83 -11.55 9.09 -8.47
N CYS A 84 -10.64 8.14 -8.67
CA CYS A 84 -10.98 6.83 -9.22
C CYS A 84 -11.71 5.96 -8.19
N VAL A 85 -11.28 6.01 -6.92
CA VAL A 85 -12.02 5.37 -5.81
C VAL A 85 -13.43 5.93 -5.70
N ASN A 86 -13.57 7.25 -5.61
CA ASN A 86 -14.87 7.89 -5.46
C ASN A 86 -15.81 7.54 -6.62
N ARG A 87 -15.31 7.59 -7.86
CA ARG A 87 -16.10 7.21 -9.04
C ARG A 87 -16.51 5.74 -8.99
N GLY A 88 -15.61 4.83 -8.61
CA GLY A 88 -15.93 3.41 -8.49
C GLY A 88 -17.00 3.11 -7.43
N ILE A 89 -17.04 3.91 -6.36
CA ILE A 89 -18.10 3.86 -5.35
C ILE A 89 -19.42 4.40 -5.93
N GLU A 90 -19.37 5.54 -6.62
CA GLU A 90 -20.55 6.22 -7.18
C GLU A 90 -21.23 5.41 -8.29
N ASP A 91 -20.46 4.70 -9.12
CA ASP A 91 -20.97 3.88 -10.23
C ASP A 91 -21.17 2.40 -9.88
N GLY A 92 -20.76 1.98 -8.68
CA GLY A 92 -20.91 0.62 -8.18
C GLY A 92 -19.92 -0.40 -8.77
N SER A 93 -18.89 0.05 -9.49
CA SER A 93 -17.82 -0.84 -10.00
C SER A 93 -16.82 -1.27 -8.93
N LEU A 94 -16.80 -0.62 -7.76
CA LEU A 94 -15.96 -0.94 -6.61
C LEU A 94 -16.78 -1.31 -5.38
N GLN A 95 -16.48 -2.45 -4.76
CA GLN A 95 -16.97 -2.78 -3.42
C GLN A 95 -16.08 -2.12 -2.37
N ALA A 96 -16.42 -0.89 -1.98
CA ALA A 96 -15.68 -0.17 -0.93
C ALA A 96 -16.21 -0.50 0.46
N GLU A 97 -15.29 -0.83 1.37
CA GLU A 97 -15.55 -1.05 2.78
C GLU A 97 -14.82 -0.03 3.61
N GLU A 98 -15.59 0.97 4.03
CA GLU A 98 -15.11 2.10 4.78
C GLU A 98 -15.11 1.79 6.28
N TYR A 99 -13.94 1.83 6.88
CA TYR A 99 -13.70 1.75 8.32
C TYR A 99 -13.14 3.08 8.82
N SER A 100 -12.95 3.22 10.14
CA SER A 100 -11.98 4.22 10.63
C SER A 100 -10.56 3.68 10.42
N SER A 101 -9.59 4.55 10.13
CA SER A 101 -8.17 4.12 10.00
C SER A 101 -7.69 3.36 11.24
N LEU A 102 -8.11 3.78 12.44
CA LEU A 102 -7.80 3.05 13.68
C LEU A 102 -8.31 1.61 13.66
N SER A 103 -9.52 1.38 13.14
CA SER A 103 -10.11 0.04 13.04
C SER A 103 -9.32 -0.83 12.07
N VAL A 104 -8.92 -0.30 10.91
CA VAL A 104 -8.08 -1.05 9.95
C VAL A 104 -6.73 -1.40 10.57
N ALA A 105 -6.07 -0.45 11.23
CA ALA A 105 -4.82 -0.69 11.95
C ALA A 105 -4.97 -1.81 13.00
N PHE A 106 -6.08 -1.82 13.75
CA PHE A 106 -6.35 -2.84 14.76
C PHE A 106 -6.65 -4.22 14.15
N ARG A 107 -7.27 -4.28 12.96
CA ARG A 107 -7.46 -5.53 12.23
C ARG A 107 -6.13 -6.11 11.75
N TYR A 108 -5.20 -5.27 11.26
CA TYR A 108 -3.84 -5.73 10.95
C TYR A 108 -3.08 -6.15 12.21
N LEU A 109 -3.17 -5.38 13.30
CA LEU A 109 -2.55 -5.76 14.57
C LEU A 109 -3.05 -7.12 15.05
N ALA A 110 -4.36 -7.38 14.98
CA ALA A 110 -4.93 -8.68 15.30
C ALA A 110 -4.33 -9.81 14.45
N GLY A 111 -4.25 -9.61 13.13
CA GLY A 111 -3.61 -10.57 12.22
C GLY A 111 -2.13 -10.80 12.56
N SER A 112 -1.39 -9.73 12.86
CA SER A 112 0.03 -9.79 13.20
C SER A 112 0.33 -10.56 14.49
N LEU A 113 -0.64 -10.60 15.42
CA LEU A 113 -0.54 -11.30 16.69
C LEU A 113 -1.16 -12.70 16.65
N GLY A 114 -1.78 -13.08 15.53
CA GLY A 114 -2.52 -14.35 15.42
C GLY A 114 -3.80 -14.39 16.26
N LEU A 115 -4.38 -13.22 16.58
CA LEU A 115 -5.61 -13.14 17.36
C LEU A 115 -6.84 -13.41 16.48
N PRO A 116 -7.84 -14.16 16.98
CA PRO A 116 -9.06 -14.44 16.22
C PRO A 116 -9.94 -13.20 16.04
N PHE A 117 -9.81 -12.21 16.92
CA PHE A 117 -10.52 -10.94 16.88
C PHE A 117 -9.80 -9.89 17.73
N MET A 118 -10.16 -8.61 17.57
CA MET A 118 -9.68 -7.49 18.38
C MET A 118 -10.85 -6.68 18.96
N PRO A 119 -10.98 -6.54 20.29
CA PRO A 119 -11.98 -5.66 20.89
C PRO A 119 -11.64 -4.19 20.62
N ILE A 120 -12.65 -3.37 20.31
CA ILE A 120 -12.47 -1.96 19.97
C ILE A 120 -13.67 -1.12 20.45
N ARG A 121 -13.41 0.14 20.84
CA ARG A 121 -14.48 1.14 21.08
C ARG A 121 -14.75 2.02 19.85
N SER A 122 -13.78 2.16 18.95
CA SER A 122 -13.96 2.83 17.66
C SER A 122 -15.12 2.21 16.88
N LEU A 123 -15.71 2.98 15.96
CA LEU A 123 -16.93 2.67 15.19
C LEU A 123 -18.24 2.74 15.98
N GLN A 124 -18.26 2.44 17.28
CA GLN A 124 -19.48 2.50 18.07
C GLN A 124 -20.09 3.92 18.03
N GLY A 125 -21.41 3.99 17.79
CA GLY A 125 -22.14 5.25 17.69
C GLY A 125 -21.94 6.02 16.37
N SER A 126 -21.22 5.45 15.40
CA SER A 126 -21.03 6.06 14.07
C SER A 126 -21.83 5.33 12.99
N ASP A 127 -22.14 6.04 11.90
CA ASP A 127 -22.75 5.42 10.71
C ASP A 127 -21.83 4.38 10.04
N LEU A 128 -20.51 4.41 10.30
CA LEU A 128 -19.58 3.40 9.78
C LEU A 128 -19.94 2.01 10.27
N LEU A 129 -20.25 1.86 11.57
CA LEU A 129 -20.64 0.56 12.12
C LEU A 129 -21.90 0.02 11.44
N ARG A 130 -22.91 0.89 11.23
CA ARG A 130 -24.13 0.50 10.53
C ARG A 130 -23.82 0.02 9.10
N ARG A 131 -23.03 0.79 8.34
CA ARG A 131 -22.64 0.43 6.96
C ARG A 131 -21.86 -0.88 6.91
N ILE A 132 -20.92 -1.10 7.82
CA ILE A 132 -20.17 -2.35 7.92
C ILE A 132 -21.12 -3.52 8.20
N GLN A 133 -22.09 -3.36 9.10
CA GLN A 133 -23.07 -4.41 9.39
C GLN A 133 -23.96 -4.76 8.19
N GLU A 134 -24.32 -3.76 7.38
CA GLU A 134 -25.15 -3.93 6.18
C GLU A 134 -24.42 -4.65 5.03
N HIS A 135 -23.13 -4.35 4.84
CA HIS A 135 -22.37 -4.83 3.67
C HIS A 135 -21.43 -6.00 4.00
N THR A 136 -20.82 -5.98 5.18
CA THR A 136 -19.84 -6.97 5.65
C THR A 136 -20.08 -7.35 7.11
N GLY A 137 -21.32 -7.65 7.46
CA GLY A 137 -21.72 -7.95 8.85
C GLY A 137 -20.96 -9.09 9.54
N SER A 138 -20.24 -9.94 8.80
CA SER A 138 -19.34 -10.97 9.36
C SER A 138 -17.99 -10.44 9.88
N ASP A 139 -17.63 -9.19 9.55
CA ASP A 139 -16.35 -8.59 9.94
C ASP A 139 -16.37 -7.99 11.34
N VAL A 140 -17.56 -7.82 11.92
CA VAL A 140 -17.77 -7.28 13.26
C VAL A 140 -18.74 -8.14 14.06
N ALA A 141 -18.52 -8.25 15.37
CA ALA A 141 -19.43 -8.93 16.28
C ALA A 141 -19.45 -8.23 17.63
N ASN A 142 -20.42 -8.59 18.49
CA ASN A 142 -20.40 -8.18 19.90
C ASN A 142 -20.11 -9.40 20.78
N ILE A 143 -19.29 -9.20 21.81
CA ILE A 143 -19.02 -10.21 22.85
C ILE A 143 -19.25 -9.59 24.22
N THR A 144 -19.57 -10.42 25.21
CA THR A 144 -19.60 -10.00 26.61
C THR A 144 -18.22 -10.23 27.22
N ASP A 145 -17.62 -9.17 27.77
CA ASP A 145 -16.37 -9.24 28.51
C ASP A 145 -16.56 -10.11 29.76
N PRO A 146 -15.83 -11.23 29.91
CA PRO A 146 -16.01 -12.14 31.02
C PRO A 146 -15.54 -11.57 32.37
N PHE A 147 -14.77 -10.48 32.38
CA PHE A 147 -14.26 -9.86 33.62
C PHE A 147 -15.18 -8.76 34.16
N THR A 148 -15.86 -8.03 33.27
CA THR A 148 -16.70 -6.88 33.64
C THR A 148 -18.19 -7.08 33.37
N GLY A 149 -18.54 -8.03 32.49
CA GLY A 149 -19.90 -8.19 31.97
C GLY A 149 -20.30 -7.14 30.92
N GLU A 150 -19.39 -6.23 30.52
CA GLU A 150 -19.67 -5.23 29.49
C GLU A 150 -19.76 -5.85 28.09
N ASN A 151 -20.60 -5.27 27.22
CA ASN A 151 -20.63 -5.66 25.80
C ASN A 151 -19.57 -4.88 25.01
N TRP A 152 -18.79 -5.60 24.23
CA TRP A 152 -17.70 -5.08 23.42
C TRP A 152 -17.88 -5.41 21.94
N LEU A 153 -17.67 -4.40 21.09
CA LEU A 153 -17.51 -4.61 19.66
C LEU A 153 -16.14 -5.25 19.41
N VAL A 154 -16.11 -6.28 18.57
CA VAL A 154 -14.88 -6.94 18.12
C VAL A 154 -14.78 -6.92 16.60
N LEU A 155 -13.55 -6.80 16.10
CA LEU A 155 -13.23 -6.83 14.69
C LEU A 155 -12.54 -8.15 14.32
N LYS A 156 -12.89 -8.70 13.16
CA LYS A 156 -12.15 -9.80 12.54
C LYS A 156 -10.78 -9.31 12.02
N PRO A 157 -9.68 -10.07 12.19
CA PRO A 157 -8.37 -9.70 11.67
C PRO A 157 -8.37 -9.53 10.15
N LEU A 158 -7.47 -8.68 9.64
CA LEU A 158 -7.08 -8.68 8.23
C LEU A 158 -5.94 -9.66 8.04
N LEU A 159 -6.07 -10.56 7.07
CA LEU A 159 -5.10 -11.61 6.76
C LEU A 159 -4.80 -11.62 5.25
N PRO A 160 -4.04 -10.65 4.73
CA PRO A 160 -3.76 -10.56 3.30
C PRO A 160 -3.00 -11.78 2.79
N ASP A 161 -3.19 -12.10 1.51
CA ASP A 161 -2.36 -13.10 0.84
C ASP A 161 -0.93 -12.57 0.66
N VAL A 162 -0.81 -11.29 0.31
CA VAL A 162 0.47 -10.62 0.07
C VAL A 162 0.45 -9.20 0.61
N SER A 163 1.49 -8.81 1.34
CA SER A 163 1.80 -7.39 1.56
C SER A 163 2.91 -6.94 0.63
N VAL A 164 2.72 -5.78 -0.02
CA VAL A 164 3.76 -5.12 -0.81
C VAL A 164 4.27 -3.95 -0.01
N LEU A 165 5.58 -3.89 0.26
CA LEU A 165 6.19 -2.81 1.04
C LEU A 165 7.27 -2.11 0.21
N VAL A 166 7.25 -0.78 0.24
CA VAL A 166 8.39 0.04 -0.20
C VAL A 166 9.22 0.38 1.03
N VAL A 167 10.52 0.11 0.98
CA VAL A 167 11.45 0.27 2.11
C VAL A 167 12.71 1.01 1.69
N HIS A 168 13.43 1.58 2.65
CA HIS A 168 14.69 2.27 2.40
C HIS A 168 15.80 1.29 2.04
N THR A 169 15.93 0.23 2.83
CA THR A 169 17.07 -0.69 2.71
C THR A 169 16.62 -2.10 2.99
N ALA A 170 17.11 -3.06 2.21
CA ALA A 170 16.96 -4.48 2.50
C ALA A 170 18.25 -5.26 2.17
N ASP A 171 18.37 -6.48 2.69
CA ASP A 171 19.35 -7.45 2.19
C ASP A 171 18.70 -8.53 1.32
N ALA A 172 19.53 -9.39 0.72
CA ALA A 172 19.08 -10.50 -0.11
C ALA A 172 18.26 -11.57 0.66
N GLU A 173 18.32 -11.58 2.00
CA GLU A 173 17.53 -12.47 2.85
C GLU A 173 16.13 -11.88 3.17
N GLY A 174 15.90 -10.61 2.83
CA GLY A 174 14.66 -9.88 3.05
C GLY A 174 14.59 -9.14 4.39
N ASN A 175 15.68 -9.04 5.14
CA ASN A 175 15.72 -8.20 6.32
C ASN A 175 15.71 -6.74 5.88
N ALA A 176 14.73 -5.95 6.35
CA ALA A 176 14.54 -4.60 5.85
C ALA A 176 14.38 -3.53 6.93
N TRP A 177 14.81 -2.34 6.56
CA TRP A 177 14.77 -1.11 7.33
C TRP A 177 13.74 -0.16 6.71
N ILE A 178 12.86 0.35 7.57
CA ILE A 178 11.96 1.47 7.24
C ILE A 178 12.34 2.62 8.16
N MET A 179 12.84 3.70 7.55
CA MET A 179 13.16 4.94 8.25
C MET A 179 11.94 5.85 8.33
N GLY A 180 11.86 6.64 9.41
CA GLY A 180 10.74 7.54 9.65
C GLY A 180 9.45 6.82 10.06
N PRO A 181 8.27 7.42 9.81
CA PRO A 181 6.98 6.81 10.15
C PRO A 181 6.80 5.47 9.45
N ARG A 182 6.42 4.45 10.22
CA ARG A 182 6.20 3.08 9.73
C ARG A 182 4.73 2.78 9.43
N TRP A 183 3.81 3.56 10.01
CA TRP A 183 2.37 3.31 10.00
C TRP A 183 2.08 1.85 10.36
N ASP A 184 1.22 1.19 9.60
CA ASP A 184 0.80 -0.20 9.76
C ASP A 184 1.66 -1.18 8.93
N ASN A 185 2.75 -0.75 8.31
CA ASN A 185 3.54 -1.59 7.39
C ASN A 185 4.14 -2.83 8.09
N VAL A 186 4.48 -2.73 9.39
CA VAL A 186 5.02 -3.85 10.16
C VAL A 186 3.92 -4.88 10.45
N GLU A 187 2.74 -4.43 10.82
CA GLU A 187 1.57 -5.26 11.06
C GLU A 187 1.09 -5.90 9.76
N GLN A 188 1.09 -5.17 8.63
CA GLN A 188 0.80 -5.71 7.31
C GLN A 188 1.72 -6.88 6.96
N ALA A 189 3.04 -6.73 7.14
CA ALA A 189 4.01 -7.79 6.86
C ALA A 189 3.77 -9.06 7.68
N LYS A 190 3.45 -8.88 8.96
CA LYS A 190 3.23 -9.97 9.91
C LYS A 190 1.87 -10.64 9.75
N ALA A 191 0.85 -9.89 9.37
CA ALA A 191 -0.51 -10.38 9.16
C ALA A 191 -0.68 -11.10 7.82
N SER A 192 0.18 -10.81 6.84
CA SER A 192 0.11 -11.38 5.50
C SER A 192 0.75 -12.77 5.44
N LYS A 193 0.28 -13.62 4.53
CA LYS A 193 0.90 -14.95 4.31
C LYS A 193 2.34 -14.84 3.80
N ARG A 194 2.65 -13.79 3.05
CA ARG A 194 4.01 -13.44 2.59
C ARG A 194 4.15 -11.95 2.27
N THR A 195 5.38 -11.45 2.26
CA THR A 195 5.72 -10.07 1.92
C THR A 195 6.55 -10.00 0.64
N ILE A 196 6.32 -8.98 -0.19
CA ILE A 196 7.20 -8.51 -1.27
C ILE A 196 7.81 -7.18 -0.81
N ILE A 197 9.13 -7.09 -0.86
CA ILE A 197 9.87 -5.88 -0.54
C ILE A 197 10.38 -5.25 -1.83
N ILE A 198 10.12 -3.95 -1.98
CA ILE A 198 10.72 -3.09 -3.00
C ILE A 198 11.60 -2.09 -2.25
N ALA A 199 12.92 -2.22 -2.38
CA ALA A 199 13.90 -1.44 -1.65
C ALA A 199 14.56 -0.40 -2.54
N GLU A 200 14.79 0.79 -1.98
CA GLU A 200 15.64 1.82 -2.61
C GLU A 200 17.09 1.35 -2.72
N HIS A 201 17.61 0.66 -1.69
CA HIS A 201 18.97 0.15 -1.66
C HIS A 201 19.03 -1.31 -1.19
N ILE A 202 19.78 -2.15 -1.89
CA ILE A 202 20.17 -3.47 -1.36
C ILE A 202 21.58 -3.43 -0.77
N VAL A 203 21.70 -3.89 0.48
CA VAL A 203 22.97 -3.95 1.20
C VAL A 203 23.32 -5.40 1.56
N SER A 204 24.56 -5.62 1.98
CA SER A 204 24.96 -6.93 2.49
C SER A 204 24.21 -7.29 3.78
N THR A 205 23.93 -8.57 3.99
CA THR A 205 23.37 -9.06 5.26
C THR A 205 24.29 -8.73 6.45
N GLU A 206 25.60 -8.62 6.24
CA GLU A 206 26.52 -8.15 7.30
C GLU A 206 26.22 -6.71 7.72
N THR A 207 25.97 -5.80 6.76
CA THR A 207 25.56 -4.43 7.03
C THR A 207 24.27 -4.38 7.85
N ILE A 208 23.27 -5.22 7.51
CA ILE A 208 22.04 -5.32 8.29
C ILE A 208 22.34 -5.80 9.73
N ARG A 209 23.18 -6.83 9.88
CA ARG A 209 23.54 -7.41 11.18
C ARG A 209 24.33 -6.45 12.08
N GLN A 210 25.11 -5.53 11.50
CA GLN A 210 25.83 -4.49 12.25
C GLN A 210 24.88 -3.48 12.93
N GLN A 211 23.65 -3.33 12.42
CA GLN A 211 22.61 -2.47 13.00
C GLN A 211 21.29 -3.26 13.10
N ALA A 212 21.35 -4.45 13.70
CA ALA A 212 20.24 -5.39 13.73
C ALA A 212 18.95 -4.79 14.31
N GLU A 213 19.07 -3.85 15.26
CA GLU A 213 17.94 -3.13 15.89
C GLU A 213 17.13 -2.26 14.93
N ARG A 214 17.69 -1.91 13.77
CA ARG A 214 16.98 -1.17 12.70
C ARG A 214 16.07 -2.06 11.87
N THR A 215 16.23 -3.38 11.96
CA THR A 215 15.43 -4.35 11.21
C THR A 215 14.00 -4.38 11.74
N VAL A 216 13.06 -3.94 10.91
CA VAL A 216 11.63 -3.87 11.26
C VAL A 216 10.82 -4.94 10.57
N ILE A 217 11.24 -5.35 9.36
CA ILE A 217 10.68 -6.50 8.66
C ILE A 217 11.74 -7.61 8.66
N PRO A 218 11.54 -8.70 9.42
CA PRO A 218 12.42 -9.85 9.38
C PRO A 218 12.29 -10.59 8.05
N GLY A 219 13.42 -11.06 7.51
CA GLY A 219 13.44 -11.78 6.24
C GLY A 219 12.56 -13.02 6.20
N LEU A 220 12.26 -13.66 7.34
CA LEU A 220 11.39 -14.84 7.41
C LEU A 220 9.97 -14.60 6.87
N LEU A 221 9.47 -13.36 6.89
CA LEU A 221 8.15 -12.98 6.36
C LEU A 221 8.20 -12.69 4.85
N VAL A 222 9.39 -12.60 4.27
CA VAL A 222 9.63 -12.05 2.94
C VAL A 222 9.85 -13.17 1.94
N SER A 223 9.08 -13.09 0.85
CA SER A 223 9.14 -14.00 -0.29
C SER A 223 9.99 -13.47 -1.44
N HIS A 224 9.97 -12.16 -1.67
CA HIS A 224 10.67 -11.51 -2.79
C HIS A 224 11.26 -10.19 -2.33
N VAL A 225 12.46 -9.88 -2.82
CA VAL A 225 13.20 -8.63 -2.60
C VAL A 225 13.56 -8.06 -3.98
N VAL A 226 13.16 -6.82 -4.22
CA VAL A 226 13.37 -6.10 -5.47
C VAL A 226 14.17 -4.84 -5.17
N GLU A 227 15.31 -4.65 -5.81
CA GLU A 227 16.01 -3.37 -5.81
C GLU A 227 15.38 -2.48 -6.89
N LEU A 228 14.76 -1.37 -6.49
CA LEU A 228 14.14 -0.44 -7.43
C LEU A 228 14.15 0.99 -6.88
N PRO A 229 15.24 1.73 -7.06
CA PRO A 229 15.30 3.14 -6.73
C PRO A 229 14.14 3.95 -7.33
N PHE A 230 13.64 4.93 -6.58
CA PHE A 230 12.49 5.76 -6.93
C PHE A 230 11.19 4.96 -7.18
N ALA A 231 11.03 3.78 -6.57
CA ALA A 231 9.84 2.93 -6.76
C ALA A 231 8.54 3.62 -6.33
N ALA A 232 8.61 4.54 -5.36
CA ALA A 232 7.44 5.26 -4.89
C ALA A 232 7.09 6.48 -5.76
N HIS A 233 7.94 6.89 -6.72
CA HIS A 233 7.67 8.07 -7.55
C HIS A 233 6.29 7.95 -8.25
N PRO A 234 5.45 9.01 -8.17
CA PRO A 234 5.76 10.39 -7.78
C PRO A 234 5.59 10.74 -6.29
N THR A 235 5.32 9.76 -5.43
CA THR A 235 5.16 9.95 -3.98
C THR A 235 6.51 10.01 -3.26
N SER A 236 6.57 10.64 -2.09
CA SER A 236 7.84 10.83 -1.35
C SER A 236 8.32 9.56 -0.64
N VAL A 237 9.62 9.46 -0.37
CA VAL A 237 10.19 8.47 0.56
C VAL A 237 11.08 9.20 1.55
N TYR A 238 10.72 9.11 2.84
CA TYR A 238 11.37 9.86 3.93
C TYR A 238 12.89 9.83 3.83
N ARG A 239 13.54 11.00 3.70
CA ARG A 239 15.01 11.17 3.55
C ARG A 239 15.66 10.57 2.29
N GLU A 240 14.93 9.93 1.40
CA GLU A 240 15.46 9.54 0.08
C GLU A 240 15.13 10.63 -0.94
N TYR A 241 13.85 10.98 -1.07
CA TYR A 241 13.38 12.03 -1.98
C TYR A 241 11.97 12.54 -1.62
N ASP A 242 11.70 13.80 -1.94
CA ASP A 242 10.38 14.43 -1.78
C ASP A 242 9.44 14.08 -2.94
N TYR A 243 8.15 14.37 -2.77
CA TYR A 243 7.13 14.07 -3.77
C TYR A 243 7.29 14.99 -5.00
N ASP A 244 6.97 14.43 -6.17
CA ASP A 244 6.97 15.18 -7.41
C ASP A 244 5.61 15.88 -7.61
N ALA A 245 5.52 17.12 -7.12
CA ALA A 245 4.29 17.89 -7.17
C ALA A 245 3.69 18.00 -8.59
N LYS A 246 4.54 18.15 -9.61
CA LYS A 246 4.09 18.33 -11.00
C LYS A 246 3.49 17.04 -11.54
N GLU A 247 4.09 15.89 -11.24
CA GLU A 247 3.58 14.60 -11.67
C GLU A 247 2.33 14.18 -10.88
N ILE A 248 2.22 14.53 -9.60
CA ILE A 248 0.98 14.33 -8.83
C ILE A 248 -0.15 15.21 -9.39
N GLU A 249 0.10 16.49 -9.68
CA GLU A 249 -0.89 17.37 -10.30
C GLU A 249 -1.34 16.85 -11.67
N LYS A 250 -0.41 16.29 -12.47
CA LYS A 250 -0.73 15.65 -13.75
C LYS A 250 -1.65 14.46 -13.54
N TYR A 251 -1.36 13.60 -12.56
CA TYR A 251 -2.22 12.47 -12.20
C TYR A 251 -3.61 12.91 -11.74
N VAL A 252 -3.71 13.92 -10.87
CA VAL A 252 -5.01 14.45 -10.40
C VAL A 252 -5.86 14.96 -11.56
N LYS A 253 -5.25 15.68 -12.51
CA LYS A 253 -5.94 16.14 -13.72
C LYS A 253 -6.39 14.95 -14.57
N ALA A 254 -5.53 13.96 -14.76
CA ALA A 254 -5.84 12.76 -15.52
C ALA A 254 -6.98 11.93 -14.91
N THR A 255 -7.10 11.86 -13.59
CA THR A 255 -8.18 11.12 -12.92
C THR A 255 -9.54 11.83 -12.93
N SER A 256 -9.64 13.02 -13.53
CA SER A 256 -10.91 13.78 -13.56
C SER A 256 -12.03 13.05 -14.31
N THR A 257 -11.74 12.42 -15.47
CA THR A 257 -12.71 11.59 -16.21
C THR A 257 -12.14 10.20 -16.55
N PRO A 258 -13.00 9.21 -16.85
CA PRO A 258 -12.54 7.89 -17.30
C PRO A 258 -11.67 7.96 -18.56
N GLU A 259 -12.00 8.84 -19.50
CA GLU A 259 -11.29 8.98 -20.78
C GLU A 259 -9.90 9.57 -20.58
N SER A 260 -9.77 10.63 -19.77
CA SER A 260 -8.47 11.23 -19.45
C SER A 260 -7.59 10.27 -18.65
N PHE A 261 -8.20 9.46 -17.78
CA PHE A 261 -7.46 8.49 -16.99
C PHE A 261 -6.96 7.34 -17.84
N LYS A 262 -7.79 6.85 -18.76
CA LYS A 262 -7.38 5.85 -19.75
C LYS A 262 -6.20 6.34 -20.58
N ALA A 263 -6.24 7.58 -21.08
CA ALA A 263 -5.11 8.16 -21.81
C ALA A 263 -3.83 8.23 -20.97
N TYR A 264 -3.95 8.52 -19.67
CA TYR A 264 -2.81 8.48 -18.75
C TYR A 264 -2.24 7.06 -18.57
N LEU A 265 -3.10 6.04 -18.43
CA LEU A 265 -2.63 4.65 -18.38
C LEU A 265 -1.96 4.22 -19.68
N ASP A 266 -2.55 4.56 -20.83
CA ASP A 266 -1.98 4.27 -22.15
C ASP A 266 -0.59 4.89 -22.31
N GLU A 267 -0.37 6.10 -21.78
CA GLU A 267 0.90 6.80 -21.88
C GLU A 267 1.95 6.35 -20.85
N TYR A 268 1.58 6.24 -19.57
CA TYR A 268 2.52 6.08 -18.45
C TYR A 268 2.58 4.66 -17.86
N VAL A 269 1.72 3.75 -18.31
CA VAL A 269 1.66 2.37 -17.83
C VAL A 269 1.83 1.35 -18.95
N TYR A 270 0.95 1.40 -19.96
CA TYR A 270 0.98 0.49 -21.10
C TYR A 270 2.00 0.90 -22.17
N GLY A 271 2.23 2.20 -22.34
CA GLY A 271 3.18 2.77 -23.30
C GLY A 271 4.63 2.80 -22.83
N VAL A 272 4.96 2.15 -21.70
CA VAL A 272 6.31 1.99 -21.16
C VAL A 272 6.53 0.54 -20.77
N LYS A 273 7.72 0.00 -21.00
CA LYS A 273 8.03 -1.42 -20.76
C LYS A 273 8.14 -1.78 -19.27
N ASP A 274 8.69 -0.87 -18.48
CA ASP A 274 9.04 -1.07 -17.07
C ASP A 274 9.08 0.26 -16.30
N HIS A 275 9.43 0.19 -15.01
CA HIS A 275 9.56 1.37 -14.15
C HIS A 275 10.67 2.32 -14.61
N TRP A 276 11.76 1.81 -15.20
CA TRP A 276 12.87 2.66 -15.65
C TRP A 276 12.48 3.50 -16.86
N GLU A 277 11.74 2.95 -17.82
CA GLU A 277 11.22 3.73 -18.95
C GLU A 277 10.17 4.75 -18.51
N TYR A 278 9.36 4.44 -17.49
CA TYR A 278 8.50 5.43 -16.84
C TYR A 278 9.33 6.60 -16.25
N LEU A 279 10.39 6.30 -15.50
CA LEU A 279 11.27 7.30 -14.90
C LEU A 279 11.95 8.18 -15.96
N GLU A 280 12.43 7.60 -17.06
CA GLU A 280 12.98 8.35 -18.20
C GLU A 280 11.93 9.27 -18.84
N LYS A 281 10.69 8.80 -18.99
CA LYS A 281 9.59 9.56 -19.57
C LYS A 281 9.21 10.79 -18.74
N VAL A 282 9.31 10.73 -17.42
CA VAL A 282 9.01 11.86 -16.51
C VAL A 282 10.21 12.81 -16.31
N GLY A 283 11.26 12.68 -17.13
CA GLY A 283 12.42 13.58 -17.13
C GLY A 283 13.75 12.93 -16.73
N GLY A 284 13.73 11.62 -16.46
CA GLY A 284 14.91 10.81 -16.17
C GLY A 284 15.67 11.23 -14.91
N MET A 285 16.84 10.63 -14.74
CA MET A 285 17.66 10.86 -13.54
C MET A 285 18.05 12.33 -13.32
N LYS A 286 18.10 13.15 -14.37
CA LYS A 286 18.35 14.60 -14.24
C LYS A 286 17.26 15.28 -13.42
N HIS A 287 15.99 14.96 -13.67
CA HIS A 287 14.87 15.50 -12.91
C HIS A 287 14.76 14.84 -11.53
N LEU A 288 14.85 13.51 -11.46
CA LEU A 288 14.70 12.76 -10.20
C LEU A 288 15.74 13.14 -9.15
N ASN A 289 16.98 13.44 -9.55
CA ASN A 289 18.00 13.90 -8.62
C ASN A 289 17.68 15.27 -7.99
N THR A 290 16.80 16.07 -8.58
CA THR A 290 16.33 17.33 -7.99
C THR A 290 15.32 17.12 -6.86
N LEU A 291 14.72 15.93 -6.78
CA LEU A 291 13.78 15.54 -5.73
C LEU A 291 14.48 14.94 -4.51
N LYS A 292 15.77 14.58 -4.62
CA LYS A 292 16.50 13.95 -3.51
C LYS A 292 16.44 14.84 -2.28
N ALA A 293 16.08 14.24 -1.16
CA ALA A 293 15.88 14.96 0.08
C ALA A 293 17.20 15.62 0.52
N ASP A 294 17.13 16.88 0.95
CA ASP A 294 18.30 17.52 1.55
C ASP A 294 18.66 16.78 2.86
N PRO A 295 19.94 16.42 3.08
CA PRO A 295 20.33 15.63 4.24
C PRO A 295 20.13 16.34 5.59
N ILE A 296 19.99 17.67 5.59
CA ILE A 296 19.73 18.51 6.76
C ILE A 296 18.22 18.73 6.93
N LEU A 297 17.52 19.10 5.87
CA LEU A 297 16.08 19.45 5.94
C LEU A 297 15.18 18.20 5.94
N GLY A 298 15.59 17.13 5.26
CA GLY A 298 14.88 15.86 5.16
C GLY A 298 13.78 15.81 4.08
N TYR A 299 13.67 16.84 3.25
CA TYR A 299 12.80 16.99 2.08
C TYR A 299 13.52 17.81 1.01
#